data_AF-A0A1F3N046-F1
#
_entry.id   AF-A0A1F3N046-F1
#
_cell.length_a   1.000
_cell.length_b   1.000
_cell.length_c   1.000
_cell.angle_alpha   90.00
_cell.angle_beta   90.00
_cell.angle_gamma   90.00
#
_symmetry.space_group_name_H-M   'P 1'
#
loop_
_entity.id
_entity.type
_entity.pdbx_description
1 polymer ?
#
loop_
_entity_poly.entity_id
_entity_poly.type
_entity_poly.pdbx_seq_one_letter_code
_entity_poly.pdbx_strand_id
1 'polypeptide(L)'
;MADLKSVPLQSPSVVTRKTGNEYILVPVTDNIADMNSVYTLNETGAFLWELIDGENNIEDMIEALIREYDIDEANATTDVFEFISEMHKYLIINE
;
A
#
# COMPACT_ATOMS: atom_id res chain seq x y z
N MET A 1 -12.94 -3.94 -8.60
CA MET A 1 -12.94 -2.71 -7.79
C MET A 1 -12.90 -3.20 -6.36
N ALA A 2 -11.90 -2.80 -5.57
CA ALA A 2 -11.82 -3.24 -4.18
C ALA A 2 -13.04 -2.72 -3.40
N ASP A 3 -13.58 -3.51 -2.47
CA ASP A 3 -14.69 -3.08 -1.63
C ASP A 3 -14.15 -2.26 -0.46
N LEU A 4 -14.91 -1.29 0.05
CA LEU A 4 -14.53 -0.51 1.24
C LEU A 4 -14.28 -1.41 2.48
N LYS A 5 -14.89 -2.59 2.49
CA LYS A 5 -14.72 -3.62 3.53
C LYS A 5 -13.64 -4.65 3.20
N SER A 6 -12.94 -4.52 2.08
CA SER A 6 -11.77 -5.35 1.78
C SER A 6 -10.66 -5.05 2.77
N VAL A 7 -10.00 -6.11 3.24
CA VAL A 7 -8.92 -6.05 4.23
C VAL A 7 -7.64 -6.49 3.53
N PRO A 8 -6.90 -5.57 2.88
CA PRO A 8 -5.70 -5.93 2.14
C PRO A 8 -4.61 -6.45 3.09
N LEU A 9 -3.84 -7.44 2.62
CA LEU A 9 -2.72 -8.01 3.36
C LEU A 9 -1.44 -7.97 2.51
N GLN A 10 -0.31 -7.62 3.14
CA GLN A 10 0.99 -7.63 2.47
C GLN A 10 1.36 -9.04 2.00
N SER A 11 1.85 -9.15 0.78
CA SER A 11 2.38 -10.40 0.26
C SER A 11 3.67 -10.78 1.01
N PRO A 12 3.79 -12.03 1.50
CA PRO A 12 5.01 -12.51 2.16
C PRO A 12 6.22 -12.58 1.21
N SER A 13 5.96 -12.52 -0.10
CA SER A 13 6.96 -12.46 -1.16
C SER A 13 7.51 -11.06 -1.40
N VAL A 14 7.19 -10.07 -0.57
CA VAL A 14 7.75 -8.72 -0.67
C VAL A 14 8.56 -8.40 0.57
N VAL A 15 9.79 -7.94 0.36
CA VAL A 15 10.65 -7.43 1.42
C VAL A 15 10.50 -5.92 1.47
N THR A 16 10.15 -5.42 2.64
CA THR A 16 10.03 -4.00 2.92
C THR A 16 11.27 -3.52 3.67
N ARG A 17 11.79 -2.36 3.28
CA ARG A 17 12.91 -1.71 3.95
C ARG A 17 12.61 -0.25 4.19
N LYS A 18 12.47 0.12 5.46
CA LYS A 18 12.31 1.52 5.89
C LYS A 18 13.64 2.26 5.79
N THR A 19 13.66 3.41 5.13
CA THR A 19 14.80 4.33 5.05
C THR A 19 14.31 5.74 5.39
N GLY A 20 14.39 6.12 6.67
CA GLY A 20 13.83 7.39 7.14
C GLY A 20 12.29 7.39 7.07
N ASN A 21 11.73 8.33 6.31
CA ASN A 21 10.28 8.48 6.06
C ASN A 21 9.80 7.75 4.80
N GLU A 22 10.70 7.11 4.06
CA GLU A 22 10.38 6.39 2.83
C GLU A 22 10.47 4.88 3.04
N TYR A 23 9.66 4.14 2.27
CA TYR A 23 9.68 2.69 2.26
C TYR A 23 10.16 2.18 0.91
N ILE A 24 11.06 1.21 0.93
CA ILE A 24 11.52 0.52 -0.28
C ILE A 24 10.92 -0.88 -0.27
N LEU A 25 10.10 -1.19 -1.26
CA LEU A 25 9.50 -2.49 -1.51
C LEU A 25 10.33 -3.22 -2.55
N VAL A 26 10.77 -4.43 -2.21
CA VAL A 26 11.52 -5.31 -3.10
C VAL A 26 10.77 -6.63 -3.22
N PRO A 27 10.11 -6.92 -4.36
CA PRO A 27 9.46 -8.19 -4.57
C PRO A 27 10.51 -9.30 -4.74
N VAL A 28 10.39 -10.35 -3.94
CA VAL A 28 11.20 -11.56 -3.98
C VAL A 28 10.48 -12.57 -4.87
N THR A 29 10.56 -12.36 -6.18
CA THR A 29 9.99 -13.25 -7.21
C THR A 29 11.11 -14.03 -7.92
N ASP A 30 10.84 -15.29 -8.23
CA ASP A 30 11.75 -16.19 -8.96
C ASP A 30 11.88 -15.80 -10.45
N ASN A 31 11.01 -14.90 -10.94
CA ASN A 31 11.07 -14.38 -12.30
C ASN A 31 12.09 -13.23 -12.41
N ILE A 32 13.25 -13.55 -12.98
CA ILE A 32 14.39 -12.65 -13.22
C ILE A 32 13.99 -11.43 -14.09
N ALA A 33 12.90 -11.52 -14.86
CA ALA A 33 12.38 -10.42 -15.67
C ALA A 33 11.78 -9.26 -14.84
N ASP A 34 11.28 -9.54 -13.62
CA ASP A 34 10.66 -8.57 -12.71
C ASP A 34 11.57 -8.20 -11.51
N MET A 35 12.76 -8.81 -11.40
CA MET A 35 13.72 -8.60 -10.30
C MET A 35 14.26 -7.15 -10.18
N ASN A 36 14.04 -6.28 -11.17
CA ASN A 36 14.47 -4.87 -11.12
C ASN A 36 13.37 -3.90 -10.66
N SER A 37 12.21 -4.40 -10.28
CA SER A 37 11.09 -3.55 -9.85
C SER A 37 11.21 -3.19 -8.38
N VAL A 38 12.13 -2.27 -8.07
CA VAL A 38 12.21 -1.63 -6.75
C VAL A 38 11.18 -0.51 -6.70
N TYR A 39 10.24 -0.58 -5.76
CA TYR A 39 9.27 0.48 -5.55
C TYR A 39 9.65 1.30 -4.33
N THR A 40 9.71 2.61 -4.50
CA THR A 40 9.89 3.54 -3.39
C THR A 40 8.56 4.18 -3.09
N LEU A 41 8.08 4.02 -1.88
CA LEU A 41 6.93 4.70 -1.34
C LEU A 41 7.38 6.02 -0.73
N ASN A 42 6.65 7.08 -1.07
CA ASN A 42 6.71 8.35 -0.37
C ASN A 42 6.12 8.20 1.05
N GLU A 43 6.13 9.28 1.83
CA GLU A 43 5.61 9.28 3.21
C GLU A 43 4.15 8.83 3.30
N THR A 44 3.29 9.31 2.39
CA THR A 44 1.87 8.91 2.32
C THR A 44 1.70 7.43 2.01
N GLY A 45 2.41 6.92 1.00
CA GLY A 45 2.38 5.50 0.65
C GLY A 45 2.95 4.62 1.75
N ALA A 46 4.00 5.08 2.44
CA ALA A 46 4.58 4.41 3.60
C ALA A 46 3.55 4.27 4.74
N PHE A 47 2.82 5.35 5.03
CA PHE A 47 1.75 5.34 6.01
C PHE A 47 0.65 4.33 5.63
N LEU A 48 0.16 4.36 4.40
CA LEU A 48 -0.83 3.40 3.91
C LEU A 48 -0.29 1.97 3.95
N TRP A 49 0.96 1.76 3.57
CA TRP A 49 1.61 0.45 3.62
C TRP A 49 1.67 -0.12 5.04
N GLU A 50 1.97 0.70 6.05
CA GLU A 50 1.97 0.28 7.46
C GLU A 50 0.57 -0.11 7.95
N LEU A 51 -0.50 0.44 7.37
CA LEU A 51 -1.90 0.07 7.68
C LEU A 51 -2.35 -1.22 6.99
N ILE A 52 -1.69 -1.64 5.90
CA ILE A 52 -1.99 -2.92 5.23
C ILE A 52 -1.35 -4.03 6.06
N ASP A 53 -2.06 -4.52 7.07
CA ASP A 53 -1.59 -5.58 7.98
C ASP A 53 -2.51 -6.81 7.97
N GLY A 54 -3.61 -6.76 7.21
CA GLY A 54 -4.66 -7.77 7.22
C GLY A 54 -5.68 -7.59 8.34
N GLU A 55 -5.65 -6.47 9.06
CA GLU A 55 -6.65 -6.12 10.08
C GLU A 55 -7.46 -4.87 9.68
N ASN A 56 -6.81 -3.88 9.06
CA ASN A 56 -7.46 -2.65 8.62
C ASN A 56 -8.13 -2.82 7.25
N ASN A 57 -9.38 -2.36 7.14
CA ASN A 57 -10.07 -2.29 5.84
C ASN A 57 -9.81 -0.94 5.14
N ILE A 58 -10.21 -0.85 3.86
CA ILE A 58 -10.02 0.37 3.05
C ILE A 58 -10.70 1.60 3.67
N GLU A 59 -11.88 1.45 4.27
CA GLU A 59 -12.58 2.56 4.96
C GLU A 59 -11.77 3.09 6.15
N ASP A 60 -11.22 2.21 6.98
CA ASP A 60 -10.34 2.58 8.10
C ASP A 60 -9.07 3.29 7.61
N MET A 61 -8.49 2.82 6.49
CA MET A 61 -7.31 3.46 5.87
C MET A 61 -7.62 4.87 5.38
N ILE A 62 -8.80 5.08 4.78
CA ILE A 62 -9.25 6.40 4.32
C ILE A 62 -9.42 7.34 5.52
N GLU A 63 -10.10 6.89 6.58
CA GLU A 63 -10.27 7.70 7.80
C GLU A 63 -8.93 8.04 8.46
N ALA A 64 -8.00 7.09 8.52
CA ALA A 64 -6.66 7.31 9.06
C ALA A 64 -5.91 8.37 8.24
N LEU A 65 -6.00 8.31 6.90
CA LEU A 65 -5.35 9.25 6.01
C LEU A 65 -5.92 10.68 6.14
N ILE A 66 -7.25 10.81 6.23
CA ILE A 66 -7.92 12.10 6.49
C ILE A 66 -7.42 12.70 7.80
N ARG A 67 -7.32 11.90 8.87
CA ARG A 67 -6.90 12.38 10.19
C ARG A 67 -5.43 12.76 10.27
N GLU A 68 -4.56 12.03 9.58
CA GLU A 68 -3.11 12.29 9.59
C GLU A 68 -2.74 13.48 8.70
N TYR A 69 -3.34 13.58 7.51
CA TYR A 69 -2.96 14.58 6.49
C TYR A 69 -3.93 15.76 6.35
N ASP A 70 -5.04 15.78 7.10
CA ASP A 70 -6.09 16.82 7.05
C ASP A 70 -6.60 17.09 5.62
N ILE A 71 -6.84 16.01 4.86
CA ILE A 71 -7.32 16.05 3.48
C ILE A 71 -8.81 15.68 3.38
N ASP A 72 -9.48 16.11 2.31
CA ASP A 72 -10.87 15.74 2.06
C ASP A 72 -11.06 14.23 1.81
N GLU A 73 -12.21 13.70 2.21
CA GLU A 73 -12.59 12.30 2.02
C GLU A 73 -12.48 11.84 0.55
N ALA A 74 -12.85 12.70 -0.40
CA ALA A 74 -12.77 12.38 -1.83
C ALA A 74 -11.32 12.21 -2.31
N ASN A 75 -10.41 13.06 -1.82
CA ASN A 75 -8.99 12.96 -2.13
C ASN A 75 -8.40 11.71 -1.45
N ALA A 76 -8.66 11.53 -0.15
CA ALA A 76 -8.19 10.38 0.60
C ALA A 76 -8.64 9.05 -0.01
N THR A 77 -9.92 8.95 -0.39
CA THR A 77 -10.47 7.79 -1.10
C THR A 77 -9.71 7.53 -2.39
N THR A 78 -9.50 8.57 -3.21
CA THR A 78 -8.78 8.44 -4.48
C THR A 78 -7.35 7.95 -4.24
N ASP A 79 -6.60 8.58 -3.33
CA ASP A 79 -5.23 8.19 -2.97
C ASP A 79 -5.15 6.74 -2.48
N VAL A 80 -6.03 6.31 -1.58
CA VAL A 80 -6.05 4.92 -1.07
C VAL A 80 -6.36 3.93 -2.19
N PHE A 81 -7.38 4.21 -3.01
CA PHE A 81 -7.75 3.31 -4.10
C PHE A 81 -6.67 3.22 -5.18
N GLU A 82 -6.04 4.34 -5.55
CA GLU A 82 -4.91 4.34 -6.49
C GLU A 82 -3.73 3.56 -5.92
N PHE A 83 -3.42 3.76 -4.63
CA PHE A 83 -2.36 3.03 -3.94
C PHE A 83 -2.60 1.51 -3.92
N ILE A 84 -3.78 1.07 -3.49
CA ILE A 84 -4.16 -0.36 -3.47
C ILE A 84 -4.13 -0.95 -4.87
N SER A 85 -4.63 -0.22 -5.87
CA SER A 85 -4.61 -0.68 -7.27
C SER A 85 -3.19 -0.83 -7.81
N GLU A 86 -2.29 0.09 -7.49
CA GLU A 86 -0.86 0.00 -7.85
C GLU A 86 -0.21 -1.20 -7.14
N MET A 87 -0.40 -1.36 -5.83
CA MET A 87 0.17 -2.49 -5.08
C MET A 87 -0.32 -3.85 -5.60
N HIS A 88 -1.62 -3.97 -5.93
CA HIS A 88 -2.20 -5.19 -6.47
C HIS A 88 -1.65 -5.51 -7.88
N LYS A 89 -1.45 -4.49 -8.72
CA LYS A 89 -0.85 -4.65 -10.06
C LYS A 89 0.55 -5.27 -10.02
N TYR A 90 1.29 -4.98 -8.97
CA TYR A 90 2.65 -5.50 -8.76
C TYR A 90 2.68 -6.77 -7.88
N LEU A 91 1.52 -7.37 -7.58
CA LEU A 91 1.36 -8.56 -6.73
C LEU A 91 1.90 -8.38 -5.29
N ILE A 92 1.95 -7.13 -4.83
CA ILE A 92 2.55 -6.75 -3.54
C ILE A 92 1.55 -6.95 -2.39
N ILE A 93 0.24 -6.98 -2.69
CA ILE A 93 -0.83 -7.23 -1.71
C ILE A 93 -1.80 -8.30 -2.21
N ASN A 94 -2.40 -9.04 -1.26
CA ASN A 94 -3.44 -10.03 -1.50
C ASN A 94 -4.79 -9.54 -0.94
N GLU A 95 -5.87 -10.11 -1.48
CA GLU A 95 -7.28 -9.89 -1.10
C GLU A 95 -7.80 -10.91 -0.08
#